data_AF-A0A383ACT5-F1
#
_entry.id   AF-A0A383ACT5-F1
#
_cell.length_a   1.000
_cell.length_b   1.000
_cell.length_c   1.000
_cell.angle_alpha   90.00
_cell.angle_beta   90.00
_cell.angle_gamma   90.00
#
_symmetry.space_group_name_H-M   'P 1'
#
loop_
_entity.id
_entity.type
_entity.pdbx_description
1 polymer ?
#
loop_
_entity_poly.entity_id
_entity_poly.type
_entity_poly.pdbx_seq_one_letter_code
_entity_poly.pdbx_strand_id
1 'polypeptide(L)'
;MKALQLTAPKEFKAIEIEEPDHPGPGAALIRTSRMGICGTDVSCYLGKFPFFDYPRIPGHELGVEVLAVGEGVDNVKPGDRCSVEPYLNCGQCCA
;
A
#
# COMPACT_ATOMS: atom_id res chain seq x y z
N MET A 1 7.46 -11.03 -7.49
CA MET A 1 6.08 -11.18 -6.97
C MET A 1 5.05 -10.60 -7.93
N LYS A 2 3.81 -11.07 -7.85
CA LYS A 2 2.69 -10.58 -8.69
C LYS A 2 2.10 -9.28 -8.14
N ALA A 3 1.72 -8.38 -9.04
CA ALA A 3 0.94 -7.20 -8.73
C ALA A 3 -0.14 -6.94 -9.80
N LEU A 4 -1.17 -6.18 -9.43
CA LEU A 4 -2.20 -5.71 -10.34
C LEU A 4 -2.02 -4.21 -10.54
N GLN A 5 -1.66 -3.78 -11.75
CA GLN A 5 -1.40 -2.39 -12.09
C GLN A 5 -2.55 -1.83 -12.93
N LEU A 6 -3.08 -0.68 -12.53
CA LEU A 6 -4.02 0.08 -13.33
C LEU A 6 -3.21 0.92 -14.33
N THR A 7 -3.25 0.55 -15.61
CA THR A 7 -2.40 1.13 -16.67
C THR A 7 -3.06 2.33 -17.35
N ALA A 8 -4.39 2.34 -17.40
CA ALA A 8 -5.22 3.41 -17.92
C ALA A 8 -6.64 3.30 -17.31
N PRO A 9 -7.53 4.30 -17.50
CA PRO A 9 -8.94 4.14 -17.13
C PRO A 9 -9.51 2.85 -17.72
N LYS A 10 -10.13 2.06 -16.85
CA LYS A 10 -10.76 0.76 -17.12
C LYS A 10 -9.80 -0.38 -17.51
N GLU A 11 -8.49 -0.18 -17.44
CA GLU A 11 -7.50 -1.14 -17.90
C GLU A 11 -6.56 -1.59 -16.77
N PHE A 12 -6.68 -2.87 -16.39
CA PHE A 12 -5.77 -3.51 -15.44
C PHE A 12 -4.85 -4.50 -16.15
N LYS A 13 -3.60 -4.55 -15.70
CA LYS A 13 -2.62 -5.54 -16.12
C LYS A 13 -2.04 -6.26 -14.90
N ALA A 14 -2.06 -7.59 -14.94
CA ALA A 14 -1.25 -8.39 -14.02
C ALA A 14 0.21 -8.31 -14.47
N ILE A 15 1.09 -7.91 -13.55
CA ILE A 15 2.53 -7.75 -13.79
C ILE A 15 3.32 -8.56 -12.77
N GLU A 16 4.54 -8.91 -13.15
CA GLU A 16 5.56 -9.40 -12.21
C GLU A 16 6.49 -8.23 -11.86
N ILE A 17 6.75 -8.06 -10.58
CA ILE A 17 7.69 -7.08 -10.04
C ILE A 17 8.72 -7.79 -9.15
N GLU A 18 9.86 -7.17 -8.91
CA GLU A 18 10.83 -7.68 -7.95
C GLU A 18 10.24 -7.67 -6.53
N GLU A 19 10.68 -8.61 -5.70
CA GLU A 19 10.34 -8.54 -4.27
C GLU A 19 11.09 -7.36 -3.64
N PRO A 20 10.47 -6.63 -2.70
CA PRO A 20 11.15 -5.54 -2.03
C PRO A 20 12.34 -6.06 -1.21
N ASP A 21 13.42 -5.28 -1.20
CA ASP A 21 14.54 -5.49 -0.29
C ASP A 21 14.13 -5.34 1.18
N HIS A 22 15.08 -5.62 2.08
CA HIS A 22 14.90 -5.37 3.51
C HIS A 22 14.50 -3.90 3.76
N PRO A 23 13.51 -3.63 4.64
CA PRO A 23 13.07 -2.27 4.87
C PRO A 23 14.18 -1.40 5.46
N GLY A 24 14.27 -0.16 4.97
CA GLY A 24 15.14 0.88 5.52
C GLY A 24 14.60 1.48 6.83
N PRO A 25 15.33 2.44 7.43
CA PRO A 25 14.94 3.07 8.69
C PRO A 25 13.50 3.62 8.65
N GLY A 26 12.73 3.38 9.71
CA GLY A 26 11.33 3.84 9.84
C GLY A 26 10.30 3.09 8.98
N ALA A 27 10.70 2.05 8.24
CA ALA A 27 9.80 1.27 7.39
C ALA A 27 9.61 -0.17 7.88
N ALA A 28 8.48 -0.77 7.50
CA ALA A 28 8.21 -2.18 7.68
C ALA A 28 7.94 -2.82 6.31
N LEU A 29 8.49 -4.02 6.11
CA LEU A 29 8.12 -4.87 4.98
C LEU A 29 6.92 -5.71 5.39
N ILE A 30 5.89 -5.70 4.57
CA ILE A 30 4.61 -6.35 4.85
C ILE A 30 4.19 -7.29 3.72
N ARG A 31 3.44 -8.32 4.07
CA ARG A 31 2.71 -9.18 3.13
C ARG A 31 1.22 -8.82 3.14
N THR A 32 0.72 -8.37 2.00
CA THR A 32 -0.72 -8.16 1.81
C THR A 32 -1.46 -9.50 1.83
N SER A 33 -2.47 -9.62 2.70
CA SER A 33 -3.31 -10.81 2.79
C SER A 33 -4.67 -10.61 2.13
N ARG A 34 -5.30 -9.46 2.35
CA ARG A 34 -6.59 -9.06 1.76
C ARG A 34 -6.58 -7.55 1.52
N MET A 35 -7.33 -7.11 0.52
CA MET A 35 -7.49 -5.71 0.14
C MET A 35 -8.98 -5.42 -0.05
N GLY A 36 -9.48 -4.36 0.60
CA GLY A 36 -10.79 -3.78 0.37
C GLY A 36 -10.82 -2.96 -0.92
N ILE A 37 -12.02 -2.70 -1.43
CA ILE A 37 -12.26 -1.84 -2.59
C ILE A 37 -13.32 -0.82 -2.19
N CYS A 38 -13.02 0.46 -2.39
CA CYS A 38 -13.91 1.55 -2.04
C CYS A 38 -14.26 2.43 -3.25
N GLY A 39 -15.05 3.48 -3.01
CA GLY A 39 -15.44 4.44 -4.04
C GLY A 39 -14.26 5.17 -4.70
N THR A 40 -13.15 5.36 -3.98
CA THR A 40 -11.92 5.95 -4.53
C THR A 40 -11.31 5.03 -5.57
N ASP A 41 -11.18 3.72 -5.29
CA ASP A 41 -10.64 2.76 -6.25
C ASP A 41 -11.49 2.69 -7.51
N VAL A 42 -12.81 2.73 -7.36
CA VAL A 42 -13.76 2.80 -8.50
C VAL A 42 -13.58 4.10 -9.28
N SER A 43 -13.39 5.24 -8.60
CA SER A 43 -13.16 6.54 -9.25
C SER A 43 -11.84 6.56 -10.02
N CYS A 44 -10.78 5.96 -9.46
CA CYS A 44 -9.50 5.74 -10.14
C CYS A 44 -9.68 4.79 -11.33
N TYR A 45 -10.39 3.67 -11.19
CA TYR A 45 -10.69 2.78 -12.32
C TYR A 45 -11.44 3.50 -13.45
N LEU A 46 -12.37 4.39 -13.13
CA LEU A 46 -13.16 5.12 -14.11
C LEU A 46 -12.48 6.37 -14.70
N GLY A 47 -11.28 6.75 -14.24
CA GLY A 47 -10.61 7.98 -14.70
C GLY A 47 -11.23 9.26 -14.16
N LYS A 48 -11.90 9.20 -13.01
CA LYS A 48 -12.62 10.33 -12.39
C LYS A 48 -11.90 10.92 -11.18
N PHE A 49 -10.88 10.25 -10.65
CA PHE A 49 -10.14 10.74 -9.50
C PHE A 49 -9.04 11.72 -9.97
N PRO A 50 -9.11 13.01 -9.62
CA PRO A 50 -8.27 14.05 -10.23
C PRO A 50 -6.80 13.97 -9.85
N PHE A 51 -6.45 13.23 -8.79
CA PHE A 51 -5.08 13.11 -8.26
C PHE A 51 -4.50 11.70 -8.41
N PHE A 52 -5.00 10.92 -9.38
CA PHE A 52 -4.51 9.59 -9.67
C PHE A 52 -3.71 9.58 -10.98
N ASP A 53 -2.42 9.27 -10.88
CA ASP A 53 -1.57 9.10 -12.04
C ASP A 53 -1.53 7.63 -12.46
N TYR A 54 -1.61 7.40 -13.76
CA TYR A 54 -1.37 6.09 -14.38
C TYR A 54 0.04 6.03 -14.96
N PRO A 55 0.70 4.87 -14.98
CA PRO A 55 0.25 3.61 -14.38
C PRO A 55 0.54 3.53 -12.88
N ARG A 56 -0.34 2.89 -12.09
CA ARG A 56 -0.15 2.75 -10.63
C ARG A 56 -0.72 1.43 -10.11
N ILE A 57 -0.09 0.84 -9.10
CA ILE A 57 -0.65 -0.27 -8.31
C ILE A 57 -1.54 0.36 -7.24
N PRO A 58 -2.87 0.24 -7.32
CA PRO A 58 -3.78 0.84 -6.33
C PRO A 58 -3.92 -0.05 -5.08
N GLY A 59 -4.57 0.50 -4.06
CA GLY A 59 -4.93 -0.21 -2.82
C GLY A 59 -4.52 0.56 -1.57
N HIS A 60 -5.47 0.78 -0.67
CA HIS A 60 -5.26 1.55 0.56
C HIS A 60 -6.07 1.02 1.76
N GLU A 61 -6.86 -0.04 1.56
CA GLU A 61 -7.62 -0.74 2.62
C GLU A 61 -7.04 -2.15 2.79
N LEU A 62 -5.93 -2.28 3.50
CA LEU A 62 -5.09 -3.49 3.47
C LEU A 62 -5.05 -4.20 4.82
N GLY A 63 -5.37 -5.50 4.81
CA GLY A 63 -5.03 -6.43 5.89
C GLY A 63 -3.69 -7.11 5.60
N VAL A 64 -2.73 -6.99 6.52
CA VAL A 64 -1.33 -7.33 6.26
C VAL A 64 -0.69 -8.12 7.41
N GLU A 65 0.43 -8.77 7.11
CA GLU A 65 1.34 -9.35 8.10
C GLU A 65 2.71 -8.70 7.96
N VAL A 66 3.33 -8.32 9.08
CA VAL A 66 4.68 -7.75 9.09
C VAL A 66 5.70 -8.87 8.87
N LEU A 67 6.58 -8.72 7.87
CA LEU A 67 7.64 -9.68 7.55
C LEU A 67 8.99 -9.26 8.15
N ALA A 68 9.31 -7.97 8.09
CA ALA A 68 10.54 -7.38 8.61
C ALA A 68 10.32 -5.92 9.00
N VAL A 69 11.17 -5.39 9.87
CA VAL A 69 11.16 -3.97 10.28
C VAL A 69 12.57 -3.40 10.14
N GLY A 70 12.66 -2.14 9.73
CA GLY A 70 13.91 -1.40 9.66
C GLY A 70 14.29 -0.76 10.98
N GLU A 71 15.43 -0.08 11.00
CA GLU A 71 15.93 0.64 12.17
C GLU A 71 14.92 1.69 12.67
N GLY A 72 14.75 1.78 13.99
CA GLY A 72 13.89 2.78 14.63
C GLY A 72 12.39 2.47 14.60
N VAL A 73 11.97 1.32 14.06
CA VAL A 73 10.58 0.85 14.14
C VAL A 73 10.40 0.00 15.40
N ASP A 74 9.61 0.49 16.34
CA ASP A 74 9.39 -0.12 17.66
C ASP A 74 7.90 -0.44 17.96
N ASN A 75 7.00 0.06 17.12
CA ASN A 75 5.55 -0.05 17.30
C ASN A 75 4.93 -1.32 16.69
N VAL A 76 5.68 -2.07 15.87
CA VAL A 76 5.29 -3.36 15.28
C VAL A 76 6.50 -4.29 15.18
N LYS A 77 6.27 -5.60 15.04
CA LYS A 77 7.34 -6.61 14.84
C LYS A 77 6.94 -7.69 13.83
N PRO A 78 7.91 -8.44 13.26
CA PRO A 78 7.61 -9.57 12.39
C PRO A 78 6.60 -10.55 13.00
N GLY A 79 5.61 -10.96 12.19
CA GLY A 79 4.51 -11.84 12.59
C GLY A 79 3.25 -11.11 13.07
N ASP A 80 3.32 -9.80 13.36
CA ASP A 80 2.12 -9.03 13.70
C ASP A 80 1.15 -8.96 12.52
N ARG A 81 -0.15 -9.03 12.81
CA ARG A 81 -1.23 -8.84 11.84
C ARG A 81 -1.92 -7.52 12.11
N CYS A 82 -1.95 -6.64 11.12
CA CYS A 82 -2.47 -5.29 11.27
C CYS A 82 -3.19 -4.81 10.01
N SER A 83 -3.83 -3.65 10.12
CA SER A 83 -4.31 -2.88 8.98
C SER A 83 -3.32 -1.77 8.65
N VAL A 84 -3.24 -1.38 7.38
CA VAL A 84 -2.47 -0.20 6.97
C VAL A 84 -3.33 1.06 7.14
N GLU A 85 -2.80 2.04 7.86
CA GLU A 85 -3.32 3.41 7.89
C GLU A 85 -2.66 4.18 6.72
N PRO A 86 -3.41 4.57 5.67
CA PRO A 86 -2.82 5.19 4.48
C PRO A 86 -2.46 6.67 4.69
N TYR A 87 -2.72 7.23 5.87
CA TYR A 87 -2.37 8.60 6.24
C TYR A 87 -1.17 8.64 7.18
N LEU A 88 -0.26 9.58 6.93
CA LEU A 88 0.88 9.85 7.81
C LEU A 88 0.52 10.99 8.77
N ASN A 89 0.81 10.80 10.05
CA ASN A 89 0.66 11.80 11.09
C ASN A 89 2.04 12.09 11.72
N CYS A 90 2.41 13.36 11.90
CA CYS A 90 3.69 13.70 12.53
C CYS A 90 3.62 13.68 14.07
N GLY A 91 2.41 13.62 14.65
CA GLY A 91 2.18 13.61 16.10
C GLY A 91 2.58 14.90 16.83
N GLN A 92 3.05 15.92 16.11
CA GLN A 92 3.57 17.17 16.67
C GLN A 92 2.73 18.39 16.31
N CYS A 93 1.96 18.34 15.22
CA CYS A 93 1.02 19.40 14.85
C CYS A 93 -0.33 19.21 15.57
N CYS A 94 -1.06 20.32 15.75
CA CYS A 94 -2.36 20.33 16.41
C CYS A 94 -3.53 19.93 15.48
N ALA A 95 -3.23 19.53 14.25
CA ALA A 95 -4.17 19.15 13.21
C ALA A 95 -3.76 17.81 12.61
#